data_AF-A0A1A7KKA8-F1
#
_entry.id   AF-A0A1A7KKA8-F1
#
_cell.length_a   1.000
_cell.length_b   1.000
_cell.length_c   1.000
_cell.angle_alpha   90.00
_cell.angle_beta   90.00
_cell.angle_gamma   90.00
#
_symmetry.space_group_name_H-M   'P 1'
#
loop_
_entity.id
_entity.type
_entity.pdbx_description
1 polymer ?
#
loop_
_entity_poly.entity_id
_entity_poly.type
_entity_poly.pdbx_seq_one_letter_code
_entity_poly.pdbx_strand_id
1 'polypeptide(L)'
;MSILTDYKISFGVKKIHNTDFKFLNSISPSLNAIFFEFGNVIDCDALLEVIYLRVSNPIQSEDILYTTQGLQMIRIGFSLTRLYHDAEAYDTNPNTTPAYNLPTADFKEIVKAWKNFVSNGNLGLLT
;
A
#
# COMPACT_ATOMS: atom_id res chain seq x y z
N MET A 1 19.48 7.90 -2.32
CA MET A 1 18.48 7.56 -3.34
C MET A 1 17.10 7.71 -2.72
N SER A 2 16.08 8.09 -3.49
CA SER A 2 14.71 8.23 -2.98
C SER A 2 14.00 6.88 -3.07
N ILE A 3 13.27 6.46 -2.03
CA ILE A 3 12.46 5.22 -2.03
C ILE A 3 11.58 5.14 -3.28
N LEU A 4 10.98 6.25 -3.70
CA LEU A 4 10.15 6.25 -4.92
C LEU A 4 10.94 5.87 -6.18
N THR A 5 12.20 6.27 -6.28
CA THR A 5 13.09 5.89 -7.39
C THR A 5 13.45 4.41 -7.33
N ASP A 6 13.77 3.90 -6.14
CA ASP A 6 14.19 2.50 -5.94
C ASP A 6 13.08 1.52 -6.33
N TYR A 7 11.82 1.87 -6.04
CA TYR A 7 10.65 1.08 -6.41
C TYR A 7 10.02 1.47 -7.76
N LYS A 8 10.67 2.36 -8.52
CA LYS A 8 10.18 2.95 -9.79
C LYS A 8 8.72 3.43 -9.69
N ILE A 9 8.39 4.09 -8.58
CA ILE A 9 7.07 4.62 -8.29
C ILE A 9 6.78 5.83 -9.18
N SER A 10 5.66 5.76 -9.88
CA SER A 10 5.07 6.88 -10.61
C SER A 10 3.57 6.91 -10.35
N PHE A 11 3.01 8.12 -10.17
CA PHE A 11 1.58 8.32 -9.96
C PHE A 11 0.92 8.83 -11.24
N GLY A 12 -0.35 8.49 -11.43
CA GLY A 12 -1.10 8.94 -12.58
C GLY A 12 -2.60 8.95 -12.36
N VAL A 13 -3.29 9.58 -13.31
CA VAL A 13 -4.75 9.58 -13.41
C VAL A 13 -5.13 9.00 -14.77
N LYS A 14 -6.05 8.04 -14.78
CA LYS A 14 -6.57 7.41 -15.99
C LYS A 14 -8.08 7.58 -16.02
N LYS A 15 -8.60 8.11 -17.12
CA LYS A 15 -10.04 8.21 -17.35
C LYS A 15 -10.58 6.88 -17.87
N ILE A 16 -11.56 6.31 -17.17
CA ILE A 16 -12.28 5.08 -17.56
C ILE A 16 -13.77 5.38 -17.48
N HIS A 17 -14.51 5.19 -18.57
CA HIS A 17 -15.96 5.49 -18.64
C HIS A 17 -16.34 6.88 -18.09
N ASN A 18 -15.53 7.89 -18.41
CA ASN A 18 -15.66 9.28 -17.96
C ASN A 18 -15.43 9.54 -16.46
N THR A 19 -14.91 8.56 -15.73
CA THR A 19 -14.48 8.70 -14.33
C THR A 19 -12.96 8.69 -14.26
N ASP A 20 -12.38 9.62 -13.50
CA ASP A 20 -10.94 9.71 -13.29
C ASP A 20 -10.51 8.77 -12.16
N PHE A 21 -9.63 7.82 -12.49
CA PHE A 21 -9.06 6.86 -11.54
C PHE A 21 -7.60 7.18 -11.29
N LYS A 22 -7.25 7.37 -10.02
CA LYS A 22 -5.87 7.49 -9.58
C LYS A 22 -5.21 6.12 -9.54
N PHE A 23 -3.95 6.04 -9.94
CA PHE A 23 -3.19 4.81 -9.86
C PHE A 23 -1.72 5.07 -9.52
N LEU A 24 -1.12 4.03 -8.95
CA LEU A 24 0.31 3.91 -8.73
C LEU A 24 0.86 2.87 -9.69
N ASN A 25 1.97 3.19 -10.35
CA ASN A 25 2.77 2.22 -11.09
C ASN A 25 4.14 2.08 -10.45
N SER A 26 4.67 0.84 -10.41
CA SER A 26 5.89 0.46 -9.72
C SER A 26 6.55 -0.76 -10.37
N ILE A 27 7.66 -1.21 -9.80
CA ILE A 27 8.28 -2.50 -10.15
C ILE A 27 7.41 -3.72 -9.83
N SER A 28 6.36 -3.59 -9.00
CA SER A 28 5.54 -4.70 -8.53
C SER A 28 4.05 -4.50 -8.86
N PRO A 29 3.45 -5.39 -9.68
CA PRO A 29 2.01 -5.35 -9.93
C PRO A 29 1.16 -5.47 -8.66
N SER A 30 1.61 -6.25 -7.67
CA SER A 30 0.91 -6.39 -6.38
C SER A 30 0.90 -5.07 -5.62
N LEU A 31 2.00 -4.31 -5.67
CA LEU A 31 2.05 -2.99 -5.04
C LEU A 31 1.09 -2.02 -5.75
N ASN A 32 1.04 -2.05 -7.09
CA ASN A 32 0.09 -1.25 -7.87
C ASN A 32 -1.37 -1.56 -7.48
N ALA A 33 -1.70 -2.85 -7.41
CA ALA A 33 -3.04 -3.33 -7.11
C ALA A 33 -3.50 -2.92 -5.71
N ILE A 34 -2.64 -3.06 -4.70
CA ILE A 34 -2.95 -2.64 -3.33
C ILE A 34 -3.25 -1.15 -3.26
N PHE A 35 -2.39 -0.30 -3.84
CA PHE A 35 -2.57 1.15 -3.75
C PHE A 35 -3.78 1.67 -4.50
N PHE A 36 -4.27 0.94 -5.51
CA PHE A 36 -5.54 1.25 -6.15
C PHE A 36 -6.72 1.22 -5.17
N GLU A 37 -6.66 0.38 -4.14
CA GLU A 37 -7.72 0.27 -3.12
C GLU A 37 -7.70 1.42 -2.09
N PHE A 38 -6.54 2.04 -1.87
CA PHE A 38 -6.37 3.17 -0.95
C PHE A 38 -6.62 4.50 -1.66
N GLY A 39 -7.73 4.60 -2.39
CA GLY A 39 -8.01 5.71 -3.33
C GLY A 39 -8.37 7.06 -2.70
N ASN A 40 -8.50 7.12 -1.37
CA ASN A 40 -8.79 8.36 -0.63
C ASN A 40 -7.86 8.52 0.59
N VAL A 41 -7.87 9.72 1.17
CA VAL A 41 -6.98 10.10 2.28
C VAL A 41 -7.29 9.32 3.56
N ILE A 42 -8.56 8.99 3.81
CA ILE A 42 -9.02 8.29 5.02
C ILE A 42 -8.45 6.86 5.02
N ASP A 43 -8.55 6.16 3.90
CA ASP A 43 -8.01 4.80 3.78
C ASP A 43 -6.48 4.81 3.91
N CYS A 44 -5.81 5.80 3.33
CA CYS A 44 -4.38 5.98 3.50
C CYS A 44 -4.00 6.21 4.97
N ASP A 45 -4.77 7.01 5.70
CA ASP A 45 -4.55 7.29 7.12
C ASP A 45 -4.75 6.05 7.99
N ALA A 46 -5.79 5.26 7.73
CA ALA A 46 -6.00 3.98 8.40
C ALA A 46 -4.81 3.02 8.21
N LEU A 47 -4.30 2.90 6.97
CA LEU A 47 -3.13 2.07 6.69
C LEU A 47 -1.86 2.60 7.38
N LEU A 48 -1.65 3.92 7.37
CA LEU A 48 -0.51 4.53 8.07
C LEU A 48 -0.58 4.31 9.57
N GLU A 49 -1.76 4.45 10.18
CA GLU A 49 -1.96 4.19 11.61
C GLU A 49 -1.55 2.77 11.97
N VAL A 50 -1.99 1.78 11.19
CA VAL A 50 -1.61 0.37 11.38
C VAL A 50 -0.09 0.19 11.27
N ILE A 51 0.55 0.80 10.27
CA ILE A 51 2.01 0.75 10.12
C ILE A 51 2.70 1.39 11.33
N TYR A 52 2.24 2.56 11.79
CA TYR A 52 2.82 3.23 12.95
C TYR A 52 2.65 2.42 14.24
N LEU A 53 1.48 1.82 14.45
CA LEU A 53 1.23 0.93 15.59
C LEU A 53 2.23 -0.23 15.61
N ARG A 54 2.50 -0.85 14.44
CA ARG A 54 3.48 -1.93 14.34
C ARG A 54 4.91 -1.46 14.59
N VAL A 55 5.33 -0.36 13.97
CA VAL A 55 6.71 0.14 14.06
C VAL A 55 7.02 0.71 15.44
N SER A 56 6.03 1.26 16.15
CA SER A 56 6.21 1.86 17.48
C SER A 56 6.19 0.82 18.62
N ASN A 57 5.73 -0.41 18.34
CA ASN A 57 5.64 -1.49 19.33
C ASN A 57 6.44 -2.73 18.88
N PRO A 58 7.77 -2.65 18.79
CA PRO A 58 8.62 -3.76 18.32
C PRO A 58 8.52 -5.02 19.19
N ILE A 59 8.07 -4.89 20.44
CA ILE A 59 7.97 -5.97 21.42
C ILE A 59 6.77 -6.88 21.14
N GLN A 60 5.73 -6.41 20.43
CA GLN A 60 4.65 -7.29 19.99
C GLN A 60 5.23 -8.29 18.98
N SER A 61 5.06 -9.59 19.27
CA SER A 61 5.60 -10.68 18.46
C SER A 61 4.83 -10.90 17.16
N GLU A 62 3.59 -10.45 17.10
CA GLU A 62 2.68 -10.73 15.98
C GLU A 62 2.70 -9.61 14.95
N ASP A 63 2.69 -10.01 13.68
CA ASP A 63 2.51 -9.08 12.56
C ASP A 63 1.03 -8.70 12.48
N ILE A 64 0.74 -7.46 12.06
CA ILE A 64 -0.65 -7.05 11.86
C ILE A 64 -1.10 -7.56 10.49
N LEU A 65 -2.26 -8.22 10.46
CA LEU A 65 -2.92 -8.66 9.24
C LEU A 65 -3.97 -7.61 8.85
N TYR A 66 -3.92 -7.16 7.60
CA TYR A 66 -4.83 -6.18 7.05
C TYR A 66 -5.40 -6.71 5.73
N THR A 67 -6.69 -7.05 5.74
CA THR A 67 -7.41 -7.49 4.55
C THR A 67 -7.97 -6.28 3.81
N THR A 68 -7.75 -6.23 2.50
CA THR A 68 -8.25 -5.16 1.64
C THR A 68 -9.67 -5.48 1.13
N GLN A 69 -10.34 -4.51 0.51
CA GLN A 69 -11.69 -4.72 -0.03
C GLN A 69 -11.69 -5.66 -1.24
N GLY A 70 -10.61 -5.66 -2.01
CA GLY A 70 -10.32 -6.58 -3.10
C GLY A 70 -9.86 -7.97 -2.64
N LEU A 71 -9.99 -8.28 -1.35
CA LEU A 71 -9.58 -9.55 -0.73
C LEU A 71 -8.08 -9.85 -0.86
N GLN A 72 -7.25 -8.82 -0.98
CA GLN A 72 -5.81 -8.97 -0.83
C GLN A 72 -5.44 -8.92 0.65
N MET A 73 -4.29 -9.48 1.02
CA MET A 73 -3.81 -9.50 2.40
C MET A 73 -2.47 -8.79 2.51
N ILE A 74 -2.38 -7.86 3.47
CA ILE A 74 -1.15 -7.15 3.84
C ILE A 74 -0.74 -7.63 5.22
N ARG A 75 0.42 -8.31 5.30
CA ARG A 75 1.03 -8.70 6.57
C ARG A 75 2.12 -7.71 6.91
N ILE A 76 1.87 -6.87 7.91
CA ILE A 76 2.72 -5.76 8.32
C ILE A 76 3.53 -6.19 9.54
N GLY A 77 4.78 -6.56 9.30
CA GLY A 77 5.75 -6.84 10.35
C GLY A 77 6.58 -5.62 10.74
N PHE A 78 7.41 -5.76 11.77
CA PHE A 78 8.25 -4.67 12.25
C PHE A 78 9.24 -4.18 11.19
N SER A 79 9.98 -5.10 10.56
CA SER A 79 11.01 -4.78 9.56
C SER A 79 10.59 -5.06 8.13
N LEU A 80 9.61 -5.95 7.91
CA LEU A 80 9.19 -6.40 6.59
C LEU A 80 7.66 -6.41 6.45
N THR A 81 7.17 -5.85 5.36
CA THR A 81 5.79 -5.96 4.91
C THR A 81 5.71 -7.01 3.80
N ARG A 82 4.69 -7.87 3.84
CA ARG A 82 4.41 -8.89 2.83
C ARG A 82 3.03 -8.69 2.25
N LEU A 83 2.92 -8.80 0.93
CA LEU A 83 1.70 -8.59 0.16
C LEU A 83 1.26 -9.92 -0.43
N TYR A 84 -0.01 -10.26 -0.28
CA TYR A 84 -0.63 -11.47 -0.79
C TYR A 84 -1.84 -11.09 -1.65
N HIS A 85 -2.00 -11.76 -2.78
CA HIS A 85 -3.08 -11.47 -3.73
C HIS A 85 -4.46 -11.94 -3.25
N ASP A 86 -4.49 -12.88 -2.30
CA ASP A 86 -5.70 -13.57 -1.90
C ASP A 86 -5.63 -13.86 -0.40
N ALA A 87 -6.55 -13.27 0.35
CA ALA A 87 -6.69 -13.45 1.79
C ALA A 87 -7.20 -14.84 2.15
N GLU A 88 -8.10 -15.43 1.36
CA GLU A 88 -8.63 -16.78 1.60
C GLU A 88 -7.53 -17.84 1.40
N ALA A 89 -6.71 -17.66 0.37
CA ALA A 89 -5.54 -18.50 0.15
C ALA A 89 -4.52 -18.40 1.31
N TYR A 90 -4.35 -17.20 1.86
CA TYR A 90 -3.52 -17.00 3.05
C TYR A 90 -4.11 -17.67 4.30
N ASP A 91 -5.41 -17.52 4.55
CA ASP A 91 -6.09 -18.12 5.71
C ASP A 91 -6.04 -19.65 5.66
N THR A 92 -6.16 -20.23 4.46
CA THR A 92 -6.04 -21.67 4.24
C THR A 92 -4.60 -22.17 4.44
N ASN A 93 -3.61 -21.38 4.04
CA ASN A 93 -2.19 -21.71 4.19
C ASN A 93 -1.33 -20.47 4.47
N PRO A 94 -1.11 -20.11 5.75
CA PRO A 94 -0.32 -18.93 6.12
C PRO A 94 1.16 -19.01 5.73
N ASN A 95 1.64 -20.19 5.30
CA ASN A 95 3.00 -20.39 4.78
C ASN A 95 3.10 -20.17 3.26
N THR A 96 2.02 -19.74 2.61
CA THR A 96 2.04 -19.41 1.18
C THR A 96 3.06 -18.30 0.87
N THR A 97 3.58 -18.31 -0.35
CA THR A 97 4.60 -17.32 -0.76
C THR A 97 3.93 -15.97 -0.99
N PRO A 98 4.44 -14.88 -0.39
CA PRO A 98 3.92 -13.55 -0.67
C PRO A 98 4.21 -13.17 -2.12
N ALA A 99 3.26 -12.50 -2.74
CA ALA A 99 3.41 -11.96 -4.09
C ALA A 99 4.47 -10.88 -4.18
N TYR A 100 4.65 -10.12 -3.09
CA TYR A 100 5.69 -9.14 -2.97
C TYR A 100 6.08 -8.92 -1.50
N ASN A 101 7.33 -8.52 -1.26
CA ASN A 101 7.77 -8.09 0.05
C ASN A 101 8.69 -6.88 -0.08
N LEU A 102 8.67 -6.03 0.96
CA LEU A 102 9.50 -4.84 1.04
C LEU A 102 9.69 -4.44 2.50
N PRO A 103 10.76 -3.69 2.84
CA PRO A 103 10.93 -3.17 4.18
C PRO A 103 9.73 -2.33 4.62
N THR A 104 9.28 -2.51 5.86
CA THR A 104 8.11 -1.78 6.40
C THR A 104 8.34 -0.27 6.38
N ALA A 105 9.59 0.16 6.59
CA ALA A 105 9.98 1.56 6.49
C ALA A 105 9.75 2.13 5.08
N ASP A 106 10.08 1.37 4.04
CA ASP A 106 9.92 1.78 2.64
C ASP A 106 8.43 1.78 2.26
N PHE A 107 7.70 0.75 2.68
CA PHE A 107 6.24 0.69 2.50
C PHE A 107 5.57 1.92 3.08
N LYS A 108 5.92 2.31 4.31
CA LYS A 108 5.41 3.53 4.96
C LYS A 108 5.65 4.79 4.11
N GLU A 109 6.85 4.97 3.56
CA GLU A 109 7.17 6.15 2.75
C GLU A 109 6.39 6.15 1.42
N ILE A 110 6.15 4.98 0.82
CA ILE A 110 5.30 4.85 -0.37
C ILE A 110 3.84 5.20 -0.02
N VAL A 111 3.31 4.72 1.13
CA VAL A 111 1.95 5.08 1.57
C VAL A 111 1.80 6.57 1.81
N LYS A 112 2.80 7.23 2.42
CA LYS A 112 2.79 8.70 2.59
C LYS A 112 2.79 9.43 1.25
N ALA A 113 3.63 9.02 0.31
CA ALA A 113 3.70 9.64 -1.01
C ALA A 113 2.38 9.46 -1.77
N TRP A 114 1.79 8.28 -1.68
CA TRP A 114 0.47 7.99 -2.25
C TRP A 114 -0.62 8.84 -1.62
N LYS A 115 -0.68 8.94 -0.28
CA LYS A 115 -1.61 9.81 0.44
C LYS A 115 -1.52 11.25 -0.07
N ASN A 116 -0.31 11.79 -0.24
CA ASN A 116 -0.11 13.15 -0.74
C ASN A 116 -0.67 13.31 -2.17
N PHE A 117 -0.42 12.35 -3.06
CA PHE A 117 -0.98 12.36 -4.41
C PHE A 117 -2.53 12.26 -4.42
N VAL A 118 -3.07 11.42 -3.56
CA VAL A 118 -4.51 11.23 -3.39
C VAL A 118 -5.17 12.49 -2.80
N SER A 119 -4.52 13.17 -1.85
CA SER A 119 -4.98 14.43 -1.27
C SER A 119 -4.97 15.58 -2.28
N ASN A 120 -3.94 15.66 -3.12
CA ASN A 120 -3.76 16.74 -4.10
C ASN A 120 -4.77 16.73 -5.27
N GLY A 121 -5.68 15.75 -5.35
CA GLY A 121 -6.76 15.76 -6.35
C GLY A 121 -7.95 16.65 -6.04
N ASN A 122 -7.89 17.45 -4.97
CA ASN A 122 -8.78 18.60 -4.78
C ASN A 122 -8.15 19.94 -5.17
N LEU A 123 -6.88 19.95 -5.60
CA LEU A 123 -6.27 21.10 -6.26
C LEU A 123 -6.35 20.88 -7.76
N GLY A 124 -7.51 21.20 -8.34
CA GLY A 124 -7.56 21.52 -9.76
C GLY A 124 -6.48 22.56 -10.06
N LEU A 125 -5.73 22.34 -11.15
CA LEU A 125 -4.97 23.36 -11.86
C LEU A 125 -4.17 24.33 -10.98
N LEU A 126 -2.96 23.95 -10.56
CA LEU A 126 -1.90 24.92 -10.34
C LEU A 126 -0.55 24.33 -10.77
N THR A 127 -0.34 24.32 -12.10
CA THR A 127 0.74 24.97 -12.87
C THR A 127 0.99 24.18 -14.16
#